data_AF-A0A3D2BH63-F1
#
_entry.id   AF-A0A3D2BH63-F1
#
_cell.length_a   1.000
_cell.length_b   1.000
_cell.length_c   1.000
_cell.angle_alpha   90.00
_cell.angle_beta   90.00
_cell.angle_gamma   90.00
#
_symmetry.space_group_name_H-M   'P 1'
#
loop_
_entity.id
_entity.type
_entity.pdbx_description
1 polymer ?
#
loop_
_entity_poly.entity_id
_entity_poly.type
_entity_poly.pdbx_seq_one_letter_code
_entity_poly.pdbx_strand_id
1 'polypeptide(L)'
;MAALCQQHIDMSRYNQQHHKIIESALNNFDADFFCANNIIFGGGTRIALELDEYRESIDIDFLCPNKDSYRAVRGTVDNIQLNELVTTEFEYAREIRSDRDAVRTVIKHADTFIKLEFVSFADYDLVFDFDKDRFPVPFLDKQS
;
A
#
# COMPACT_ATOMS: atom_id res chain seq x y z
N MET A 1 -19.01 26.60 -24.40
CA MET A 1 -17.72 27.21 -23.99
C MET A 1 -17.14 26.31 -22.93
N ALA A 2 -16.09 25.58 -23.31
CA ALA A 2 -15.47 24.52 -22.55
C ALA A 2 -14.88 25.05 -21.23
N ALA A 3 -15.23 24.42 -20.11
CA ALA A 3 -14.42 24.43 -18.92
C ALA A 3 -13.65 23.11 -18.91
N LEU A 4 -12.34 23.23 -19.06
CA LEU A 4 -11.39 22.16 -19.30
C LEU A 4 -11.49 21.08 -18.22
N CYS A 5 -11.79 19.86 -18.67
CA CYS A 5 -11.47 18.64 -17.94
C CYS A 5 -9.96 18.64 -17.72
N GLN A 6 -9.51 18.94 -16.50
CA GLN A 6 -8.13 18.74 -16.11
C GLN A 6 -7.92 17.23 -16.00
N GLN A 7 -7.77 16.56 -17.15
CA GLN A 7 -7.11 15.27 -17.20
C GLN A 7 -5.67 15.55 -16.76
N HIS A 8 -5.38 15.37 -15.47
CA HIS A 8 -4.05 14.93 -15.11
C HIS A 8 -3.89 13.62 -15.87
N ILE A 9 -3.12 13.64 -16.96
CA ILE A 9 -2.61 12.44 -17.55
C ILE A 9 -1.64 11.91 -16.50
N ASP A 10 -2.17 11.14 -15.55
CA ASP A 10 -1.35 10.34 -14.68
C ASP A 10 -0.75 9.28 -15.61
N MET A 11 0.45 9.58 -16.12
CA MET A 11 1.24 8.69 -16.94
C MET A 11 1.70 7.56 -16.03
N SER A 12 0.77 6.65 -15.71
CA SER A 12 1.07 5.45 -14.96
C SER A 12 2.19 4.70 -15.66
N ARG A 13 3.14 4.19 -14.87
CA ARG A 13 4.29 3.44 -15.37
C ARG A 13 3.89 2.05 -15.88
N TYR A 14 2.67 1.63 -15.59
CA TYR A 14 2.14 0.30 -15.89
C TYR A 14 1.27 0.32 -17.14
N ASN A 15 1.26 -0.78 -17.89
CA ASN A 15 0.41 -0.94 -19.05
C ASN A 15 -0.96 -1.52 -18.66
N GLN A 16 -0.98 -2.45 -17.68
CA GLN A 16 -2.18 -3.17 -17.30
C GLN A 16 -3.07 -2.34 -16.38
N GLN A 17 -4.36 -2.28 -16.70
CA GLN A 17 -5.31 -1.42 -15.98
C GLN A 17 -5.34 -1.70 -14.46
N HIS A 18 -5.26 -2.97 -14.05
CA HIS A 18 -5.27 -3.31 -12.63
C HIS A 18 -4.03 -2.77 -11.91
N HIS A 19 -2.84 -2.81 -12.51
CA HIS A 19 -1.63 -2.24 -11.91
C HIS A 19 -1.63 -0.71 -11.87
N LYS A 20 -2.24 -0.04 -12.85
CA LYS A 20 -2.51 1.41 -12.77
C LYS A 20 -3.38 1.77 -11.56
N ILE A 21 -4.39 0.94 -11.29
CA ILE A 21 -5.26 1.10 -10.13
C ILE A 21 -4.49 0.87 -8.82
N ILE A 22 -3.61 -0.14 -8.77
CA ILE A 22 -2.73 -0.36 -7.61
C ILE A 22 -1.79 0.83 -7.40
N GLU A 23 -1.14 1.34 -8.44
CA GLU A 23 -0.28 2.54 -8.33
C GLU A 23 -1.07 3.75 -7.79
N SER A 24 -2.27 3.97 -8.32
CA SER A 24 -3.16 5.03 -7.83
C SER A 24 -3.57 4.83 -6.35
N ALA A 25 -3.84 3.59 -5.93
CA ALA A 25 -4.13 3.29 -4.53
C ALA A 25 -2.90 3.51 -3.64
N LEU A 26 -1.71 3.09 -4.09
CA LEU A 26 -0.44 3.27 -3.38
C LEU A 26 -0.13 4.76 -3.13
N ASN A 27 -0.50 5.65 -4.04
CA ASN A 27 -0.33 7.10 -3.89
C ASN A 27 -1.18 7.72 -2.76
N ASN A 28 -2.20 7.01 -2.27
CA ASN A 28 -3.07 7.51 -1.20
C ASN A 28 -2.54 7.20 0.21
N PHE A 29 -1.54 6.32 0.34
CA PHE A 29 -0.91 6.03 1.63
C PHE A 29 0.04 7.15 2.06
N ASP A 30 0.14 7.39 3.36
CA ASP A 30 1.02 8.42 3.92
C ASP A 30 2.47 7.92 3.96
N ALA A 31 3.26 8.32 2.97
CA ALA A 31 4.67 7.91 2.85
C ALA A 31 5.52 8.36 4.05
N ASP A 32 5.24 9.53 4.64
CA ASP A 32 6.03 10.07 5.75
C ASP A 32 5.77 9.24 7.02
N PHE A 33 4.51 8.88 7.28
CA PHE A 33 4.16 7.96 8.36
C PHE A 33 4.81 6.58 8.16
N PHE A 34 4.82 6.08 6.93
CA PHE A 34 5.37 4.75 6.62
C PHE A 34 6.89 4.73 6.78
N CYS A 35 7.59 5.75 6.32
CA CYS A 35 9.04 5.91 6.52
C CYS A 35 9.39 6.06 8.00
N ALA A 36 8.63 6.87 8.76
CA ALA A 36 8.87 7.09 10.18
C ALA A 36 8.68 5.81 11.02
N ASN A 37 7.79 4.91 10.59
CA ASN A 37 7.41 3.70 11.32
C ASN A 37 7.89 2.39 10.66
N ASN A 38 8.75 2.46 9.64
CA ASN A 38 9.27 1.30 8.89
C ASN A 38 8.16 0.35 8.38
N ILE A 39 7.09 0.88 7.78
CA ILE A 39 6.00 0.07 7.20
C ILE A 39 6.29 -0.13 5.71
N ILE A 40 6.56 -1.35 5.29
CA ILE A 40 7.27 -1.63 4.04
C ILE A 40 6.34 -2.29 3.01
N PHE A 41 6.15 -1.69 1.83
CA PHE A 41 5.44 -2.33 0.74
C PHE A 41 6.19 -3.59 0.28
N GLY A 42 5.47 -4.70 0.20
CA GLY A 42 6.03 -6.01 -0.05
C GLY A 42 5.07 -6.92 -0.81
N GLY A 43 5.25 -8.22 -0.57
CA GLY A 43 4.38 -9.23 -1.15
C GLY A 43 4.48 -9.35 -2.67
N GLY A 44 3.54 -10.10 -3.22
CA GLY A 44 3.59 -10.52 -4.61
C GLY A 44 3.36 -9.39 -5.60
N THR A 45 2.59 -8.37 -5.22
CA THR A 45 2.24 -7.26 -6.11
C THR A 45 3.41 -6.30 -6.30
N ARG A 46 4.20 -6.02 -5.25
CA ARG A 46 5.46 -5.28 -5.40
C ARG A 46 6.37 -5.93 -6.45
N ILE A 47 6.52 -7.25 -6.41
CA ILE A 47 7.33 -8.01 -7.37
C ILE A 47 6.72 -7.94 -8.78
N ALA A 48 5.40 -8.07 -8.91
CA ALA A 48 4.71 -7.98 -10.19
C ALA A 48 4.89 -6.62 -10.86
N LEU A 49 4.68 -5.55 -10.10
CA LEU A 49 4.89 -4.18 -10.55
C LEU A 49 6.35 -3.91 -10.95
N GLU A 50 7.31 -4.51 -10.25
CA GLU A 50 8.71 -4.30 -10.56
C GLU A 50 9.20 -5.07 -11.79
N LEU A 51 8.70 -6.29 -12.00
CA LEU A 51 9.17 -7.19 -13.06
C LEU A 51 8.25 -7.13 -14.27
N ASP A 52 8.09 -5.93 -14.85
CA ASP A 52 7.34 -5.68 -16.09
C ASP A 52 5.96 -6.36 -16.12
N GLU A 53 5.24 -6.36 -15.00
CA GLU A 53 3.89 -6.92 -14.90
C GLU A 53 3.82 -8.42 -15.24
N TYR A 54 4.85 -9.20 -14.90
CA TYR A 54 5.02 -10.62 -15.29
C TYR A 54 3.84 -11.55 -14.94
N ARG A 55 2.99 -11.15 -14.00
CA ARG A 55 1.72 -11.80 -13.67
C ARG A 55 0.74 -10.77 -13.14
N GLU A 56 -0.54 -11.11 -13.19
CA GLU A 56 -1.57 -10.36 -12.48
C GLU A 56 -1.38 -10.50 -10.96
N SER A 57 -1.36 -9.38 -10.25
CA SER A 57 -1.32 -9.31 -8.80
C SER A 57 -1.97 -8.00 -8.35
N ILE A 58 -3.02 -8.08 -7.53
CA ILE A 58 -3.84 -6.91 -7.17
C ILE A 58 -3.96 -6.69 -5.66
N ASP A 59 -3.33 -7.53 -4.85
CA ASP A 59 -3.31 -7.36 -3.40
C ASP A 59 -2.28 -6.28 -3.02
N ILE A 60 -2.47 -5.61 -1.88
CA ILE A 60 -1.48 -4.70 -1.31
C ILE A 60 -1.07 -5.25 0.06
N ASP A 61 0.20 -5.64 0.17
CA ASP A 61 0.78 -6.16 1.40
C ASP A 61 1.84 -5.19 1.91
N PHE A 62 1.71 -4.77 3.16
CA PHE A 62 2.73 -4.05 3.91
C PHE A 62 3.30 -4.94 5.01
N LEU A 63 4.63 -4.92 5.17
CA LEU A 63 5.37 -5.66 6.18
C LEU A 63 5.78 -4.71 7.30
N CYS A 64 5.55 -5.13 8.54
CA CYS A 64 5.99 -4.45 9.75
C CYS A 64 7.19 -5.24 10.32
N PRO A 65 8.45 -4.81 10.06
CA PRO A 65 9.66 -5.59 10.33
C PRO A 65 10.00 -5.69 11.82
N ASN A 66 9.28 -4.99 12.69
CA ASN A 66 9.45 -5.07 14.13
C ASN A 66 8.14 -4.73 14.86
N LYS A 67 8.16 -4.97 16.18
CA LYS A 67 6.99 -4.75 17.05
C LYS A 67 6.52 -3.31 17.06
N ASP A 68 7.43 -2.34 16.98
CA ASP A 68 7.06 -0.92 17.05
C ASP A 68 6.40 -0.46 15.75
N SER A 69 6.83 -0.99 14.61
CA SER A 69 6.18 -0.79 13.30
C SER A 69 4.73 -1.28 13.33
N TYR A 70 4.50 -2.52 13.81
CA TYR A 70 3.14 -3.08 13.90
C TYR A 70 2.28 -2.38 14.97
N ARG A 71 2.90 -1.91 16.07
CA ARG A 71 2.21 -1.10 17.07
C ARG A 71 1.76 0.24 16.51
N ALA A 72 2.55 0.90 15.65
CA ALA A 72 2.16 2.14 15.00
C ALA A 72 0.91 1.96 14.14
N VAL A 73 0.88 0.91 13.30
CA VAL A 73 -0.31 0.53 12.51
C VAL A 73 -1.51 0.32 13.42
N ARG A 74 -1.39 -0.53 14.45
CA ARG A 74 -2.50 -0.83 15.38
C ARG A 74 -2.95 0.35 16.23
N GLY A 75 -2.07 1.32 16.47
CA GLY A 75 -2.34 2.48 17.31
C GLY A 75 -3.20 3.53 16.62
N THR A 76 -3.13 3.61 15.29
CA THR A 76 -3.87 4.60 14.51
C THR A 76 -5.18 4.05 13.95
N VAL A 77 -5.25 2.77 13.55
CA VAL A 77 -6.47 2.21 12.95
C VAL A 77 -7.59 1.95 13.97
N ASP A 78 -8.83 2.07 13.52
CA ASP A 78 -10.01 1.49 14.18
C ASP A 78 -10.71 0.48 13.26
N ASN A 79 -11.97 0.12 13.53
CA ASN A 79 -12.70 -0.87 12.73
C ASN A 79 -13.31 -0.31 11.42
N ILE A 80 -13.28 1.00 11.21
CA ILE A 80 -13.89 1.69 10.07
C ILE A 80 -12.94 2.64 9.33
N GLN A 81 -11.82 3.06 9.91
CA GLN A 81 -10.87 4.00 9.32
C GLN A 81 -9.40 3.56 9.47
N LEU A 82 -8.60 3.88 8.44
CA LEU A 82 -7.15 3.66 8.42
C LEU A 82 -6.35 4.81 9.07
N ASN A 83 -6.97 5.98 9.22
CA ASN A 83 -6.42 7.16 9.89
C ASN A 83 -5.05 7.56 9.35
N GLU A 84 -4.01 7.62 10.17
CA GLU A 84 -2.68 8.13 9.77
C GLU A 84 -1.98 7.28 8.70
N LEU A 85 -2.52 6.09 8.37
CA LEU A 85 -1.95 5.27 7.29
C LEU A 85 -2.26 5.83 5.89
N VAL A 86 -3.26 6.70 5.77
CA VAL A 86 -3.72 7.22 4.48
C VAL A 86 -3.92 8.73 4.53
N THR A 87 -3.72 9.39 3.40
CA THR A 87 -3.97 10.82 3.26
C THR A 87 -5.45 11.13 3.09
N THR A 88 -6.23 10.17 2.58
CA THR A 88 -7.70 10.21 2.49
C THR A 88 -8.24 8.79 2.70
N GLU A 89 -9.31 8.64 3.47
CA GLU A 89 -9.93 7.32 3.70
C GLU A 89 -10.43 6.68 2.41
N PHE A 90 -10.30 5.35 2.32
CA PHE A 90 -10.88 4.58 1.22
C PHE A 90 -12.37 4.28 1.47
N GLU A 91 -13.06 3.78 0.44
CA GLU A 91 -14.30 3.02 0.66
C GLU A 91 -13.92 1.62 1.12
N TYR A 92 -14.49 1.15 2.24
CA TYR A 92 -14.19 -0.17 2.78
C TYR A 92 -15.32 -1.16 2.49
N ALA A 93 -14.99 -2.28 1.85
CA ALA A 93 -15.95 -3.35 1.54
C ALA A 93 -16.25 -4.25 2.76
N ARG A 94 -15.46 -4.11 3.83
CA ARG A 94 -15.63 -4.75 5.14
C ARG A 94 -14.91 -3.93 6.20
N GLU A 95 -15.25 -4.18 7.46
CA GLU A 95 -14.54 -3.61 8.61
C GLU A 95 -13.04 -3.93 8.58
N ILE A 96 -12.25 -3.01 9.10
CA ILE A 96 -10.82 -3.19 9.35
C ILE A 96 -10.66 -4.07 10.58
N ARG A 97 -9.95 -5.18 10.44
CA ARG A 97 -9.73 -6.15 11.52
C ARG A 97 -8.28 -6.19 11.89
N SER A 98 -8.01 -5.94 13.17
CA SER A 98 -6.70 -6.08 13.78
C SER A 98 -6.66 -7.34 14.63
N ASP A 99 -5.69 -8.22 14.38
CA ASP A 99 -5.44 -9.40 15.20
C ASP A 99 -4.04 -9.35 15.83
N ARG A 100 -3.46 -10.52 16.13
CA ARG A 100 -2.13 -10.59 16.73
C ARG A 100 -1.03 -10.27 15.70
N ASP A 101 -1.24 -10.68 14.45
CA ASP A 101 -0.19 -10.78 13.45
C ASP A 101 -0.47 -9.94 12.21
N ALA A 102 -1.69 -9.41 12.01
CA ALA A 102 -1.94 -8.42 10.97
C ALA A 102 -3.11 -7.47 11.23
N VAL A 103 -3.17 -6.40 10.44
CA VAL A 103 -4.37 -5.59 10.21
C VAL A 103 -4.84 -5.84 8.79
N ARG A 104 -6.12 -6.14 8.59
CA ARG A 104 -6.67 -6.56 7.29
C ARG A 104 -7.99 -5.88 6.98
N THR A 105 -8.18 -5.54 5.72
CA THR A 105 -9.49 -5.11 5.19
C THR A 105 -9.61 -5.47 3.69
N VAL A 106 -10.67 -5.01 3.03
CA VAL A 106 -10.75 -4.90 1.57
C VAL A 106 -11.16 -3.45 1.27
N ILE A 107 -10.32 -2.73 0.54
CA ILE A 107 -10.62 -1.38 0.07
C ILE A 107 -11.27 -1.47 -1.32
N LYS A 108 -12.16 -0.54 -1.63
CA LYS A 108 -12.66 -0.32 -2.98
C LYS A 108 -12.02 0.95 -3.54
N HIS A 109 -11.31 0.81 -4.65
CA HIS A 109 -10.62 1.89 -5.33
C HIS A 109 -10.81 1.76 -6.83
N ALA A 110 -11.28 2.81 -7.51
CA ALA A 110 -11.58 2.81 -8.95
C ALA A 110 -12.38 1.55 -9.40
N ASP A 111 -13.48 1.25 -8.71
CA ASP A 111 -14.35 0.08 -8.92
C ASP A 111 -13.69 -1.30 -8.77
N THR A 112 -12.48 -1.36 -8.20
CA THR A 112 -11.76 -2.60 -7.91
C THR A 112 -11.71 -2.86 -6.41
N PHE A 113 -11.98 -4.09 -6.00
CA PHE A 113 -11.79 -4.55 -4.63
C PHE A 113 -10.34 -5.04 -4.45
N ILE A 114 -9.61 -4.40 -3.55
CA ILE A 114 -8.20 -4.67 -3.28
C ILE A 114 -8.09 -5.21 -1.86
N LYS A 115 -7.53 -6.41 -1.71
CA LYS A 115 -7.15 -6.92 -0.40
C LYS A 115 -5.98 -6.09 0.13
N LEU A 116 -6.12 -5.60 1.35
CA LEU A 116 -5.09 -4.80 2.03
C LEU A 116 -4.69 -5.47 3.33
N GLU A 117 -3.39 -5.70 3.52
CA GLU A 117 -2.82 -6.28 4.73
C GLU A 117 -1.61 -5.49 5.24
N PHE A 118 -1.53 -5.34 6.56
CA PHE A 118 -0.33 -4.89 7.28
C PHE A 118 0.10 -6.02 8.21
N VAL A 119 1.19 -6.71 7.90
CA VAL A 119 1.59 -7.97 8.53
C VAL A 119 2.77 -7.76 9.47
N SER A 120 2.64 -8.20 10.72
CA SER A 120 3.75 -8.30 11.67
C SER A 120 4.78 -9.31 11.16
N PHE A 121 6.02 -8.87 10.94
CA PHE A 121 7.09 -9.66 10.35
C PHE A 121 8.42 -9.43 11.09
N ALA A 122 8.42 -9.71 12.39
CA ALA A 122 9.49 -9.29 13.31
C ALA A 122 10.71 -10.23 13.39
N ASP A 123 10.69 -11.36 12.68
CA ASP A 123 11.69 -12.43 12.82
C ASP A 123 12.80 -12.37 11.75
N TYR A 124 12.81 -11.32 10.93
CA TYR A 124 13.73 -11.17 9.80
C TYR A 124 14.34 -9.77 9.78
N ASP A 125 15.63 -9.68 9.45
CA ASP A 125 16.33 -8.41 9.26
C ASP A 125 15.97 -7.84 7.88
N LEU A 126 14.79 -7.22 7.78
CA LEU A 126 14.35 -6.56 6.55
C LEU A 126 14.93 -5.16 6.45
N VAL A 127 15.43 -4.84 5.26
CA VAL A 127 15.83 -3.49 4.85
C VAL A 127 14.84 -2.97 3.81
N PHE A 128 14.49 -1.70 3.89
CA PHE A 128 13.66 -1.05 2.89
C PHE A 128 14.46 0.00 2.12
N ASP A 129 14.06 0.18 0.87
CA ASP A 129 14.42 1.34 0.08
C ASP A 129 13.22 2.30 0.05
N PHE A 130 13.50 3.59 -0.14
CA PHE A 130 12.48 4.57 -0.51
C PHE A 130 12.95 5.36 -1.71
N ASP A 131 12.26 5.12 -2.83
CA ASP A 131 12.46 5.79 -4.09
C ASP A 131 11.09 6.07 -4.69
N LYS A 132 10.69 7.34 -4.63
CA LYS A 132 9.38 7.81 -5.13
C LYS A 132 9.24 7.63 -6.65
N ASP A 133 10.35 7.52 -7.36
CA ASP A 133 10.35 7.20 -8.79
C ASP A 133 10.07 5.72 -9.07
N ARG A 134 10.04 4.87 -8.04
CA ARG A 134 9.69 3.46 -8.13
C ARG A 134 8.37 3.12 -7.46
N PHE A 135 8.19 3.52 -6.20
CA PHE A 135 6.93 3.38 -5.47
C PHE A 135 6.70 4.60 -4.57
N PRO A 136 5.45 5.05 -4.38
CA PRO A 136 5.16 6.22 -3.54
C PRO A 136 5.26 5.95 -2.03
N VAL A 137 5.59 4.72 -1.63
CA VAL A 137 5.75 4.23 -0.26
C VAL A 137 7.07 3.48 -0.13
N PRO A 138 7.70 3.41 1.06
CA PRO A 138 8.89 2.57 1.27
C PRO A 138 8.59 1.12 0.93
N PHE A 139 9.55 0.41 0.36
CA PHE A 139 9.36 -0.93 -0.18
C PHE A 139 10.53 -1.84 0.12
N LEU A 140 10.26 -3.15 0.16
CA LEU A 140 11.29 -4.14 0.49
C LEU A 140 12.39 -4.12 -0.57
N ASP A 141 13.63 -4.05 -0.11
CA ASP A 141 14.79 -4.06 -1.01
C ASP A 141 14.94 -5.42 -1.73
N LYS A 142 15.97 -5.54 -2.56
CA LYS A 142 16.25 -6.78 -3.32
C LYS A 142 17.10 -7.80 -2.57
N GLN A 143 17.65 -7.43 -1.41
CA GLN A 143 18.68 -8.21 -0.73
C GLN A 143 18.16 -8.90 0.54
N SER A 144 17.05 -8.42 1.09
CA SER A 144 16.32 -9.02 2.22
C SER A 144 15.67 -10.36 1.89
#